data_AF-A0A6G2I2D1-F1
#
_entry.id   AF-A0A6G2I2D1-F1
#
_cell.length_a   1.000
_cell.length_b   1.000
_cell.length_c   1.000
_cell.angle_alpha   90.00
_cell.angle_beta   90.00
_cell.angle_gamma   90.00
#
_symmetry.space_group_name_H-M   'P 1'
#
loop_
_entity.id
_entity.type
_entity.pdbx_description
1 polymer ?
#
loop_
_entity_poly.entity_id
_entity_poly.type
_entity_poly.pdbx_seq_one_letter_code
_entity_poly.pdbx_strand_id
1 'polypeptide(L)'
;MFLVLLTRAPDEATLRAAVHLAENAAVAAWALRPDGLAPLTVEQYRQLLDYAAAPQILDMALYIGGDRKQIRTLMDFITGVMADIQARYPTPRPRADQS
;
A
#
# COMPACT_ATOMS: atom_id res chain seq x y z
N MET A 1 4.43 7.37 -12.53
CA MET A 1 3.36 8.38 -12.65
C MET A 1 3.63 9.45 -11.61
N PHE A 2 4.55 10.38 -11.88
CA PHE A 2 5.01 11.46 -11.00
C PHE A 2 4.14 12.74 -11.13
N LEU A 3 3.01 12.63 -11.83
CA LEU A 3 2.31 13.77 -12.46
C LEU A 3 1.21 14.40 -11.58
N VAL A 4 0.77 13.74 -10.51
CA VAL A 4 -0.32 14.29 -9.66
C VAL A 4 0.22 15.36 -8.71
N LEU A 5 1.39 15.15 -8.12
CA LEU A 5 2.03 16.16 -7.24
C LEU A 5 2.36 17.47 -7.98
N LEU A 6 2.69 17.43 -9.27
CA LEU A 6 3.05 18.61 -10.05
C LEU A 6 1.85 19.41 -10.62
N THR A 7 0.66 18.81 -10.73
CA THR A 7 -0.44 19.41 -11.49
C THR A 7 -1.45 20.19 -10.66
N ARG A 8 -1.44 20.08 -9.32
CA ARG A 8 -2.47 20.74 -8.49
C ARG A 8 -2.00 21.46 -7.23
N ALA A 9 -0.74 21.31 -6.78
CA ALA A 9 -0.26 21.88 -5.51
C ALA A 9 -1.33 21.78 -4.40
N PRO A 10 -1.66 20.56 -3.94
CA PRO A 10 -2.76 20.35 -3.01
C PRO A 10 -2.61 21.24 -1.78
N ASP A 11 -3.71 21.81 -1.30
CA ASP A 11 -3.68 22.56 -0.05
C ASP A 11 -3.29 21.66 1.12
N GLU A 12 -2.87 22.27 2.23
CA GLU A 12 -2.39 21.54 3.40
C GLU A 12 -3.47 20.60 3.96
N ALA A 13 -4.74 21.00 3.91
CA ALA A 13 -5.86 20.21 4.40
C ALA A 13 -6.04 18.92 3.57
N THR A 14 -5.97 19.03 2.25
CA THR A 14 -6.06 17.92 1.30
C THR A 14 -4.87 16.99 1.44
N LEU A 15 -3.66 17.54 1.57
CA LEU A 15 -2.46 16.73 1.79
C LEU A 15 -2.56 15.94 3.09
N ARG A 16 -2.97 16.58 4.18
CA ARG A 16 -3.15 15.93 5.48
C ARG A 16 -4.24 14.85 5.43
N ALA A 17 -5.36 15.12 4.75
CA ALA A 17 -6.42 14.15 4.55
C ALA A 17 -5.94 12.93 3.74
N ALA A 18 -5.17 13.15 2.68
CA ALA A 18 -4.60 12.08 1.86
C ALA A 18 -3.60 11.22 2.63
N VAL A 19 -2.70 11.83 3.42
CA VAL A 19 -1.77 11.10 4.28
C VAL A 19 -2.53 10.22 5.28
N HIS A 20 -3.52 10.78 5.98
CA HIS A 20 -4.33 9.99 6.91
C HIS A 20 -5.14 8.89 6.23
N LEU A 21 -5.64 9.14 5.01
CA LEU A 21 -6.34 8.11 4.25
C LEU A 21 -5.39 6.96 3.88
N ALA A 22 -4.18 7.27 3.42
CA ALA A 22 -3.14 6.30 3.10
C ALA A 22 -2.75 5.45 4.32
N GLU A 23 -2.53 6.08 5.47
CA GLU A 23 -2.21 5.38 6.72
C GLU A 23 -3.32 4.41 7.13
N ASN A 24 -4.58 4.87 7.11
CA ASN A 24 -5.72 4.04 7.48
C ASN A 24 -5.94 2.90 6.48
N ALA A 25 -5.79 3.17 5.18
CA ALA A 25 -5.91 2.16 4.14
C ALA A 25 -4.79 1.11 4.24
N ALA A 26 -3.56 1.50 4.57
CA ALA A 26 -2.44 0.57 4.77
C ALA A 26 -2.71 -0.38 5.95
N VAL A 27 -3.25 0.13 7.06
CA VAL A 27 -3.64 -0.68 8.22
C VAL A 27 -4.80 -1.61 7.86
N ALA A 28 -5.80 -1.14 7.11
CA ALA A 28 -6.92 -1.97 6.68
C ALA A 28 -6.47 -3.08 5.70
N ALA A 29 -5.59 -2.75 4.76
CA ALA A 29 -5.07 -3.68 3.77
C ALA A 29 -4.23 -4.80 4.39
N TRP A 30 -3.59 -4.56 5.54
CA TRP A 30 -2.88 -5.61 6.29
C TRP A 30 -3.76 -6.83 6.61
N ALA A 31 -5.03 -6.59 6.95
CA ALA A 31 -5.99 -7.65 7.24
C ALA A 31 -6.33 -8.50 6.01
N LEU A 32 -6.10 -7.96 4.81
CA LEU A 32 -6.38 -8.59 3.51
C LEU A 32 -5.09 -8.95 2.75
N ARG A 33 -3.95 -8.95 3.45
CA ARG A 33 -2.66 -9.25 2.82
C ARG A 33 -2.68 -10.66 2.22
N PRO A 34 -1.97 -10.88 1.10
CA PRO A 34 -1.88 -12.20 0.53
C PRO A 34 -1.06 -13.16 1.41
N ASP A 35 -1.38 -14.46 1.34
CA ASP A 35 -0.91 -15.49 2.29
C ASP A 35 0.61 -15.62 2.39
N GLY A 36 1.34 -15.33 1.31
CA GLY A 36 2.80 -15.39 1.33
C GLY A 36 3.44 -14.31 2.22
N LEU A 37 2.67 -13.26 2.53
CA LEU A 37 3.02 -12.20 3.47
C LEU A 37 2.43 -12.43 4.86
N ALA A 38 1.75 -13.54 5.10
CA ALA A 38 1.23 -13.91 6.42
C ALA A 38 2.29 -13.91 7.53
N PRO A 39 3.56 -14.35 7.29
CA PRO A 39 4.61 -14.37 8.31
C PRO A 39 5.14 -13.00 8.73
N LEU A 40 4.87 -11.94 7.97
CA LEU A 40 5.34 -10.60 8.33
C LEU A 40 4.65 -10.12 9.60
N THR A 41 5.30 -9.22 10.35
CA THR A 41 4.57 -8.38 11.31
C THR A 41 3.89 -7.21 10.59
N VAL A 42 2.97 -6.52 11.27
CA VAL A 42 2.33 -5.30 10.75
C VAL A 42 3.40 -4.28 10.35
N GLU A 43 4.43 -4.10 11.20
CA GLU A 43 5.52 -3.16 10.99
C GLU A 43 6.35 -3.54 9.77
N GLN A 44 6.70 -4.82 9.61
CA GLN A 44 7.46 -5.30 8.45
C GLN A 44 6.68 -5.13 7.15
N TYR A 45 5.37 -5.36 7.17
CA TYR A 45 4.52 -5.09 6.02
C TYR A 45 4.43 -3.61 5.69
N ARG A 46 4.32 -2.74 6.70
CA ARG A 46 4.34 -1.29 6.48
C ARG A 46 5.67 -0.83 5.89
N GLN A 47 6.80 -1.33 6.40
CA GLN A 47 8.12 -1.03 5.83
C GLN A 47 8.23 -1.48 4.36
N LEU A 48 7.71 -2.66 4.04
CA LEU A 48 7.69 -3.16 2.67
C LEU A 48 6.80 -2.29 1.76
N LEU A 49 5.63 -1.92 2.25
CA LEU A 49 4.69 -1.04 1.54
C LEU A 49 5.30 0.34 1.29
N ASP A 50 5.92 0.93 2.31
CA ASP A 50 6.56 2.24 2.24
C ASP A 50 7.71 2.23 1.24
N TYR A 51 8.55 1.19 1.28
CA TYR A 51 9.65 1.01 0.34
C TYR A 51 9.18 0.82 -1.11
N ALA A 52 8.14 0.00 -1.31
CA ALA A 52 7.74 -0.41 -2.65
C ALA A 52 6.78 0.58 -3.34
N ALA A 53 5.95 1.29 -2.58
CA ALA A 53 4.77 1.95 -3.13
C ALA A 53 4.32 3.25 -2.43
N ALA A 54 5.06 3.79 -1.45
CA ALA A 54 4.64 5.02 -0.76
C ALA A 54 4.27 6.18 -1.72
N PRO A 55 5.06 6.50 -2.77
CA PRO A 55 4.72 7.57 -3.70
C PRO A 55 3.38 7.31 -4.42
N GLN A 56 3.16 6.08 -4.89
CA GLN A 56 1.98 5.70 -5.65
C GLN A 56 0.72 5.70 -4.79
N ILE A 57 0.83 5.27 -3.53
CA ILE A 57 -0.26 5.28 -2.56
C ILE A 57 -0.65 6.73 -2.24
N LEU A 58 0.33 7.60 -2.01
CA LEU A 58 0.08 9.02 -1.77
C LEU A 58 -0.53 9.71 -2.99
N ASP A 59 -0.01 9.44 -4.20
CA ASP A 59 -0.58 9.96 -5.44
C ASP A 59 -2.03 9.51 -5.63
N MET A 60 -2.35 8.25 -5.34
CA MET A 60 -3.72 7.74 -5.39
C MET A 60 -4.61 8.40 -4.32
N ALA A 61 -4.11 8.55 -3.09
CA ALA A 61 -4.83 9.20 -2.01
C ALA A 61 -5.13 10.68 -2.32
N LEU A 62 -4.19 11.38 -2.97
CA LEU A 62 -4.38 12.75 -3.47
C LEU A 62 -5.35 12.79 -4.63
N TYR A 63 -5.29 11.83 -5.55
CA TYR A 63 -6.21 11.73 -6.69
C TYR A 63 -7.67 11.59 -6.25
N ILE A 64 -7.93 10.80 -5.20
CA ILE A 64 -9.25 10.65 -4.58
C ILE A 64 -9.56 11.75 -3.54
N GLY A 65 -8.72 12.77 -3.44
CA GLY A 65 -8.93 13.95 -2.60
C GLY A 65 -8.90 13.71 -1.10
N GLY A 66 -8.30 12.61 -0.63
CA GLY A 66 -8.33 12.23 0.79
C GLY A 66 -9.74 11.89 1.30
N ASP A 67 -10.70 11.59 0.41
CA ASP A 67 -12.06 11.22 0.80
C ASP A 67 -12.07 9.88 1.55
N ARG A 68 -12.44 9.92 2.83
CA ARG A 68 -12.57 8.72 3.67
C ARG A 68 -13.56 7.70 3.14
N LYS A 69 -14.56 8.12 2.35
CA LYS A 69 -15.50 7.19 1.70
C LYS A 69 -14.81 6.31 0.65
N GLN A 70 -13.66 6.74 0.15
CA GLN A 70 -12.84 6.05 -0.84
C GLN A 70 -11.76 5.16 -0.20
N ILE A 71 -11.79 4.94 1.12
CA ILE A 71 -10.81 4.09 1.80
C ILE A 71 -10.74 2.68 1.20
N ARG A 72 -11.89 2.12 0.78
CA ARG A 72 -11.94 0.81 0.12
C ARG A 72 -11.17 0.82 -1.20
N THR A 73 -11.32 1.87 -2.01
CA THR A 73 -10.58 2.04 -3.27
C THR A 73 -9.07 2.04 -3.04
N LEU A 74 -8.61 2.77 -2.02
CA LEU A 74 -7.18 2.81 -1.70
C LEU A 74 -6.66 1.51 -1.09
N MET A 75 -7.50 0.83 -0.29
CA MET A 75 -7.20 -0.48 0.26
C MET A 75 -7.05 -1.53 -0.85
N ASP A 76 -7.97 -1.57 -1.81
CA ASP A 76 -7.94 -2.48 -2.96
C ASP A 76 -6.72 -2.22 -3.85
N PHE A 77 -6.33 -0.94 -4.00
CA PHE A 77 -5.08 -0.58 -4.68
C PHE A 77 -3.85 -1.13 -3.94
N ILE A 78 -3.78 -0.95 -2.63
CA ILE A 78 -2.66 -1.44 -1.80
C ILE A 78 -2.57 -2.96 -1.85
N THR A 79 -3.68 -3.68 -1.71
CA THR A 79 -3.68 -5.15 -1.76
C THR A 79 -3.22 -5.67 -3.13
N GLY A 80 -3.63 -5.01 -4.22
CA GLY A 80 -3.15 -5.30 -5.57
C GLY A 80 -1.64 -5.13 -5.71
N VAL A 81 -1.10 -4.01 -5.22
CA VAL A 81 0.36 -3.77 -5.20
C VAL A 81 1.10 -4.86 -4.43
N MET A 82 0.61 -5.25 -3.27
CA MET A 82 1.26 -6.29 -2.46
C MET A 82 1.18 -7.68 -3.08
N ALA A 83 0.08 -8.00 -3.77
CA ALA A 83 -0.06 -9.22 -4.56
C ALA A 83 0.96 -9.26 -5.71
N ASP A 84 1.15 -8.13 -6.42
CA ASP A 84 2.15 -8.01 -7.48
C ASP A 84 3.59 -8.18 -6.95
N ILE A 85 3.89 -7.59 -5.79
CA ILE A 85 5.19 -7.76 -5.13
C ILE A 85 5.42 -9.23 -4.78
N GLN A 86 4.44 -9.89 -4.17
CA GLN A 86 4.56 -11.31 -3.82
C GLN A 86 4.71 -12.19 -5.08
N ALA A 87 4.02 -11.86 -6.17
CA ALA A 87 4.13 -12.60 -7.43
C ALA A 87 5.54 -12.48 -8.04
N ARG A 88 6.19 -11.32 -7.90
CA ARG A 88 7.57 -11.09 -8.39
C ARG A 88 8.64 -11.67 -7.47
N TYR A 89 8.39 -11.66 -6.16
CA TYR A 89 9.31 -12.12 -5.13
C TYR A 89 8.63 -13.15 -4.23
N PRO A 90 8.37 -14.37 -4.73
CA PRO A 90 7.71 -15.40 -3.94
C PRO A 90 8.60 -15.81 -2.76
N THR A 91 7.97 -16.03 -1.60
CA THR A 91 8.66 -16.55 -0.42
C THR A 91 9.40 -17.84 -0.78
N PRO A 92 10.70 -17.98 -0.47
CA PRO A 92 11.44 -19.20 -0.74
C PRO A 92 10.71 -20.38 -0.10
N ARG A 93 10.33 -21.38 -0.92
CA ARG A 93 9.75 -22.61 -0.35
C ARG A 93 10.82 -23.26 0.52
N PRO A 94 10.49 -23.69 1.76
CA PRO A 94 11.37 -24.58 2.49
C PRO A 94 11.69 -25.75 1.56
N ARG A 95 12.97 -26.03 1.35
CA ARG A 95 13.41 -27.18 0.57
C ARG A 95 12.95 -28.42 1.32
N ALA A 96 11.80 -28.98 0.95
CA ALA A 96 11.46 -30.33 1.34
C ALA A 96 12.53 -31.24 0.75
N ASP A 97 13.13 -32.06 1.61
CA ASP A 97 14.05 -33.15 1.28
C ASP A 97 15.40 -32.78 0.64
N GLN A 98 16.42 -32.74 1.50
CA GLN A 98 17.56 -33.63 1.31
C GLN A 98 17.56 -34.59 2.51
N SER A 99 16.65 -35.57 2.46
CA SER A 99 16.73 -36.79 3.25
C SER A 99 17.66 -37.79 2.57
#